data_AF-A0A6J1PDB1-F1
#
_entry.id   AF-A0A6J1PDB1-F1
#
_cell.length_a   1.000
_cell.length_b   1.000
_cell.length_c   1.000
_cell.angle_alpha   90.00
_cell.angle_beta   90.00
_cell.angle_gamma   90.00
#
_symmetry.space_group_name_H-M   'P 1'
#
loop_
_entity.id
_entity.type
_entity.pdbx_description
1 polymer ?
#
loop_
_entity_poly.entity_id
_entity_poly.type
_entity_poly.pdbx_seq_one_letter_code
_entity_poly.pdbx_strand_id
1 'polypeptide(L)'
;MDNDPIWQSASANQLDLARVVVERTVMARVYHNALYLNLNEDGDVYRDQLFHGHINKLAKVVTSNHRDLRISKVYHYECPWSWAQAELAVISAYKTPRDKLQCVLLRDYHHESLFHGFGKRHTCCRQSDSRAGLQVCHNQD
;
A
#
# COMPACT_ATOMS: atom_id res chain seq x y z
N MET A 1 1.36 23.30 -18.51
CA MET A 1 -0.06 23.02 -18.78
C MET A 1 -0.90 24.24 -18.44
N ASP A 2 -0.76 24.83 -17.24
CA ASP A 2 -1.64 25.93 -16.80
C ASP A 2 -1.44 27.28 -17.53
N ASN A 3 -0.28 27.49 -18.16
CA ASN A 3 0.03 28.70 -18.94
C ASN A 3 -0.14 28.53 -20.47
N ASP A 4 -0.55 27.34 -20.93
CA ASP A 4 -0.64 27.04 -22.36
C ASP A 4 -2.08 27.31 -22.86
N PRO A 5 -2.28 28.13 -23.91
CA PRO A 5 -3.59 28.45 -24.45
C PRO A 5 -4.43 27.22 -24.83
N ILE A 6 -3.78 26.12 -25.24
CA ILE A 6 -4.45 24.87 -25.66
C ILE A 6 -5.16 24.19 -24.48
N TRP A 7 -4.67 24.39 -23.26
CA TRP A 7 -5.16 23.71 -22.06
C TRP A 7 -6.12 24.56 -21.22
N GLN A 8 -6.38 25.82 -21.60
CA GLN A 8 -7.26 26.74 -20.85
C GLN A 8 -8.72 26.28 -20.79
N SER A 9 -9.19 25.51 -21.77
CA SER A 9 -10.56 24.96 -21.81
C SER A 9 -10.67 23.55 -21.24
N ALA A 10 -9.58 22.96 -20.76
CA ALA A 10 -9.58 21.60 -20.25
C ALA A 10 -10.13 21.55 -18.81
N SER A 11 -10.99 20.59 -18.53
CA SER A 11 -11.47 20.32 -17.17
C SER A 11 -10.35 19.79 -16.28
N ALA A 12 -10.51 19.92 -14.95
CA ALA A 12 -9.56 19.38 -13.98
C ALA A 12 -9.31 17.87 -14.16
N ASN A 13 -10.35 17.09 -14.52
CA ASN A 13 -10.22 15.66 -14.79
C ASN A 13 -9.38 15.40 -16.04
N GLN A 14 -9.56 16.18 -17.11
CA GLN A 14 -8.76 16.06 -18.33
C GLN A 14 -7.30 16.42 -18.08
N LEU A 15 -7.03 17.42 -17.23
CA LEU A 15 -5.68 17.80 -16.83
C LEU A 15 -5.00 16.72 -16.00
N ASP A 16 -5.69 16.06 -15.06
CA ASP A 16 -5.12 14.94 -14.30
C ASP A 16 -4.84 13.74 -15.22
N LEU A 17 -5.77 13.39 -16.12
CA LEU A 17 -5.55 12.34 -17.12
C LEU A 17 -4.33 12.66 -18.00
N ALA A 18 -4.19 13.91 -18.46
CA ALA A 18 -3.04 14.33 -19.25
C ALA A 18 -1.73 14.19 -18.46
N ARG A 19 -1.71 14.56 -17.17
CA ARG A 19 -0.54 14.38 -16.30
C ARG A 19 -0.18 12.91 -16.12
N VAL A 20 -1.18 12.03 -15.90
CA VAL A 20 -0.97 10.57 -15.79
C VAL A 20 -0.38 10.00 -17.07
N VAL A 21 -0.88 10.41 -18.23
CA VAL A 21 -0.36 9.94 -19.53
C VAL A 21 1.06 10.43 -19.75
N VAL A 22 1.35 11.70 -19.49
CA VAL A 22 2.71 12.25 -19.59
C VAL A 22 3.67 11.52 -18.67
N GLU A 23 3.29 11.29 -17.41
CA GLU A 23 4.09 10.53 -16.44
C GLU A 23 4.38 9.12 -16.98
N ARG A 24 3.35 8.39 -17.44
CA ARG A 24 3.51 7.05 -18.03
C ARG A 24 4.45 7.04 -19.22
N THR A 25 4.29 8.00 -20.14
CA THR A 25 5.11 8.08 -21.35
C THR A 25 6.57 8.43 -21.04
N VAL A 26 6.81 9.38 -20.12
CA VAL A 26 8.17 9.75 -19.70
C VAL A 26 8.81 8.58 -18.97
N MET A 27 8.14 8.02 -17.97
CA MET A 27 8.66 6.90 -17.19
C MET A 27 8.94 5.68 -18.06
N ALA A 28 8.09 5.36 -19.05
CA ALA A 28 8.35 4.24 -19.96
C ALA A 28 9.71 4.35 -20.69
N ARG A 29 10.20 5.58 -20.92
CA ARG A 29 11.49 5.84 -21.58
C ARG A 29 12.64 5.95 -20.58
N VAL A 30 12.43 6.62 -19.45
CA VAL A 30 13.51 6.92 -18.50
C VAL A 30 13.71 5.84 -17.44
N TYR A 31 12.76 4.92 -17.25
CA TYR A 31 12.78 3.96 -16.13
C TYR A 31 14.10 3.21 -16.01
N HIS A 32 14.59 2.64 -17.11
CA HIS A 32 15.85 1.89 -17.09
C HIS A 32 17.03 2.82 -16.79
N ASN A 33 17.05 4.02 -17.35
CA ASN A 33 18.18 4.93 -17.19
C ASN A 33 18.21 5.62 -15.81
N ALA A 34 17.04 5.90 -15.24
CA ALA A 34 16.92 6.64 -13.98
C ALA A 34 16.89 5.73 -12.75
N LEU A 35 16.43 4.49 -12.90
CA LEU A 35 16.33 3.52 -11.78
C LEU A 35 17.25 2.31 -11.93
N TYR A 36 17.88 2.12 -13.10
CA TYR A 36 18.69 0.93 -13.36
C TYR A 36 20.06 1.22 -14.02
N LEU A 37 20.39 2.44 -14.47
CA LEU A 37 21.71 2.76 -15.03
C LEU A 37 22.48 3.82 -14.21
N ASN A 38 23.43 3.31 -13.43
CA ASN A 38 24.85 3.70 -13.36
C ASN A 38 25.27 5.17 -13.46
N LEU A 39 25.27 5.81 -12.30
CA LEU A 39 26.52 6.35 -11.73
C LEU A 39 27.00 5.56 -10.47
N ASN A 40 26.19 4.65 -9.91
CA ASN A 40 26.47 3.86 -8.70
C ASN A 40 25.84 2.44 -8.77
N GLU A 41 26.16 1.64 -9.80
CA GLU A 41 25.59 0.28 -10.05
C GLU A 41 25.49 -0.59 -8.80
N ASP A 42 26.49 -0.49 -7.94
CA ASP A 42 26.61 -1.33 -6.75
C ASP A 42 25.76 -0.83 -5.58
N GLY A 43 25.47 0.47 -5.52
CA GLY A 43 24.95 1.11 -4.30
C GLY A 43 23.51 0.71 -3.98
N ASP A 44 22.61 0.82 -4.95
CA ASP A 44 21.19 0.52 -4.74
C ASP A 44 20.94 -0.98 -4.76
N VAL A 45 21.60 -1.73 -5.65
CA VAL A 45 21.51 -3.19 -5.69
C VAL A 45 22.01 -3.81 -4.38
N TYR A 46 23.17 -3.38 -3.86
CA TYR A 46 23.70 -3.88 -2.59
C TYR A 46 22.79 -3.53 -1.42
N ARG A 47 22.27 -2.30 -1.39
CA ARG A 47 21.34 -1.84 -0.36
C ARG A 47 20.07 -2.69 -0.33
N ASP A 48 19.48 -2.95 -1.49
CA ASP A 48 18.27 -3.76 -1.62
C ASP A 48 18.52 -5.21 -1.18
N GLN A 49 19.66 -5.79 -1.56
CA GLN A 49 20.05 -7.14 -1.14
C GLN A 49 20.26 -7.22 0.38
N LEU A 50 20.98 -6.26 0.97
CA LEU A 50 21.22 -6.20 2.41
C LEU A 50 19.91 -6.03 3.17
N PHE A 51 19.06 -5.10 2.73
CA PHE A 51 17.76 -4.84 3.33
C PHE A 51 16.86 -6.08 3.25
N HIS A 52 16.75 -6.70 2.07
CA HIS A 52 15.98 -7.93 1.88
C HIS A 52 16.48 -9.06 2.79
N GLY A 53 17.80 -9.23 2.90
CA GLY A 53 18.41 -10.20 3.81
C GLY A 53 18.11 -9.94 5.28
N HIS A 54 18.14 -8.68 5.72
CA HIS A 54 17.80 -8.28 7.09
C HIS A 54 16.32 -8.51 7.40
N ILE A 55 15.42 -8.09 6.52
CA ILE A 55 13.97 -8.30 6.69
C ILE A 55 13.64 -9.80 6.75
N ASN A 56 14.23 -10.63 5.89
CA ASN A 56 14.00 -12.08 5.91
C ASN A 56 14.47 -12.75 7.20
N LYS A 57 15.56 -12.26 7.81
CA LYS A 57 16.03 -12.75 9.12
C LYS A 57 15.06 -12.33 10.22
N LEU A 58 14.62 -11.06 10.22
CA LEU A 58 13.66 -10.54 11.18
C LEU A 58 12.29 -11.23 11.08
N ALA A 59 11.80 -11.50 9.87
CA ALA A 59 10.51 -12.16 9.63
C ALA A 59 10.40 -13.55 10.28
N LYS A 60 11.52 -14.23 10.56
CA LYS A 60 11.55 -15.52 11.25
C LYS A 60 11.40 -15.43 12.76
N VAL A 61 11.70 -14.26 13.35
CA VAL A 61 11.77 -14.05 14.81
C VAL A 61 10.65 -13.12 15.29
N VAL A 62 10.30 -12.14 14.46
CA VAL A 62 9.31 -11.11 14.77
C VAL A 62 7.90 -11.70 14.60
N THR A 63 7.18 -11.78 15.72
CA THR A 63 5.75 -12.10 15.77
C THR A 63 4.95 -10.83 16.07
N SER A 64 3.64 -10.81 15.79
CA SER A 64 2.77 -9.65 16.09
C SER A 64 2.72 -9.26 17.56
N ASN A 65 3.05 -10.19 18.45
CA ASN A 65 3.13 -9.98 19.89
C ASN A 65 4.52 -9.53 20.38
N HIS A 66 5.45 -9.22 19.46
CA HIS A 66 6.78 -8.74 19.83
C HIS A 66 6.70 -7.36 20.49
N ARG A 67 7.32 -7.23 21.67
CA ARG A 67 7.22 -6.03 22.52
C ARG A 67 7.64 -4.74 21.78
N ASP A 68 8.67 -4.83 20.95
CA ASP A 68 9.23 -3.66 20.25
C ASP A 68 8.35 -3.17 19.09
N LEU A 69 7.45 -4.01 18.56
CA LEU A 69 6.51 -3.58 17.51
C LEU A 69 5.40 -2.69 18.07
N ARG A 70 5.12 -2.77 19.36
CA ARG A 70 4.10 -1.96 20.07
C ARG A 70 2.73 -1.95 19.38
N ILE A 71 2.37 -3.04 18.71
CA ILE A 71 1.08 -3.20 18.04
C ILE A 71 0.03 -3.55 19.09
N SER A 72 -1.03 -2.74 19.18
CA SER A 72 -2.14 -3.02 20.09
C SER A 72 -2.81 -4.36 19.76
N LYS A 73 -3.17 -5.12 20.81
CA LYS A 73 -3.84 -6.42 20.66
C LYS A 73 -5.15 -6.34 19.86
N VAL A 74 -5.79 -5.18 19.86
CA VAL A 74 -7.02 -4.92 19.07
C VAL A 74 -6.79 -5.14 17.57
N TYR A 75 -5.55 -5.03 17.07
CA TYR A 75 -5.24 -5.23 15.64
C TYR A 75 -4.64 -6.62 15.34
N HIS A 76 -4.44 -7.47 16.35
CA HIS A 76 -3.79 -8.77 16.15
C HIS A 76 -4.69 -9.77 15.40
N TYR A 77 -6.01 -9.56 15.36
CA TYR A 77 -6.95 -10.46 14.69
C TYR A 77 -6.77 -10.52 13.16
N GLU A 78 -6.24 -9.45 12.56
CA GLU A 78 -5.96 -9.40 11.10
C GLU A 78 -4.50 -9.73 10.76
N CYS A 79 -3.63 -9.91 11.76
CA CYS A 79 -2.24 -10.28 11.55
C CYS A 79 -2.17 -11.63 10.81
N PRO A 80 -1.33 -11.77 9.78
CA PRO A 80 -0.22 -10.88 9.37
C PRO A 80 -0.57 -9.84 8.30
N TRP A 81 -1.85 -9.48 8.13
CA TRP A 81 -2.36 -8.57 7.10
C TRP A 81 -1.95 -9.01 5.70
N SER A 82 -2.29 -10.25 5.34
CA SER A 82 -1.93 -10.86 4.04
C SER A 82 -2.30 -10.02 2.82
N TRP A 83 -3.41 -9.29 2.88
CA TRP A 83 -3.84 -8.34 1.86
C TRP A 83 -2.83 -7.20 1.65
N ALA A 84 -2.40 -6.53 2.73
CA ALA A 84 -1.39 -5.48 2.66
C ALA A 84 -0.04 -6.02 2.16
N GLN A 85 0.30 -7.25 2.53
CA GLN A 85 1.50 -7.92 2.00
C GLN A 85 1.41 -8.18 0.49
N ALA A 86 0.24 -8.59 0.00
CA ALA A 86 0.02 -8.85 -1.43
C ALA A 86 0.13 -7.56 -2.26
N GLU A 87 -0.44 -6.45 -1.80
CA GLU A 87 -0.33 -5.14 -2.47
C GLU A 87 1.11 -4.63 -2.49
N LEU A 88 1.85 -4.79 -1.39
CA LEU A 88 3.27 -4.42 -1.35
C LEU A 88 4.13 -5.32 -2.25
N ALA A 89 3.78 -6.60 -2.41
CA ALA A 89 4.55 -7.52 -3.25
C ALA A 89 4.53 -7.15 -4.74
N VAL A 90 3.46 -6.49 -5.22
CA VAL A 90 3.33 -6.10 -6.64
C VAL A 90 3.99 -4.75 -6.97
N ILE A 91 4.52 -4.02 -5.98
CA ILE A 91 5.11 -2.68 -6.19
C ILE A 91 6.23 -2.66 -7.23
N SER A 92 6.99 -3.74 -7.36
CA SER A 92 8.10 -3.87 -8.31
C SER A 92 7.62 -4.02 -9.76
N ALA A 93 6.38 -4.49 -9.97
CA ALA A 93 5.79 -4.65 -11.30
C ALA A 93 5.43 -3.30 -11.95
N TYR A 94 5.13 -2.28 -11.14
CA TYR A 94 4.77 -0.95 -11.63
C TYR A 94 5.99 -0.09 -11.94
N LYS A 95 5.94 0.60 -13.08
CA LYS A 95 7.02 1.50 -13.53
C LYS A 95 6.79 2.96 -13.18
N THR A 96 5.55 3.39 -12.99
CA THR A 96 5.25 4.79 -12.68
C THR A 96 5.33 5.04 -11.17
N PRO A 97 5.83 6.23 -10.75
CA PRO A 97 5.81 6.63 -9.35
C PRO A 97 4.41 6.62 -8.76
N ARG A 98 3.39 7.09 -9.51
CA ARG A 98 2.00 7.10 -9.03
C ARG A 98 1.46 5.71 -8.73
N ASP A 99 1.67 4.75 -9.63
CA ASP A 99 1.18 3.39 -9.44
C ASP A 99 1.95 2.69 -8.28
N LYS A 100 3.26 2.92 -8.13
CA LYS A 100 4.03 2.44 -6.96
C LYS A 100 3.53 3.04 -5.65
N LEU A 101 3.24 4.34 -5.63
CA LEU A 101 2.67 5.01 -4.46
C LEU A 101 1.28 4.48 -4.13
N GLN A 102 0.50 4.07 -5.13
CA GLN A 102 -0.81 3.47 -4.90
C GLN A 102 -0.73 2.10 -4.19
N CYS A 103 0.35 1.34 -4.36
CA CYS A 103 0.56 0.11 -3.57
C CYS A 103 0.87 0.41 -2.09
N VAL A 104 1.53 1.52 -1.80
CA VAL A 104 1.92 1.91 -0.42
C VAL A 104 0.79 2.67 0.28
N LEU A 105 0.14 3.55 -0.45
CA LEU A 105 -1.04 4.26 0.00
C LEU A 105 -2.21 3.29 -0.08
N LEU A 106 -2.59 2.72 1.06
CA LEU A 106 -3.84 2.00 1.25
C LEU A 106 -5.01 2.93 0.87
N ARG A 107 -5.30 3.06 -0.41
CA ARG A 107 -6.50 3.74 -0.90
C ARG A 107 -7.63 2.74 -0.73
N ASP A 108 -8.45 3.00 0.27
CA ASP A 108 -9.75 2.35 0.49
C ASP A 108 -10.74 2.49 -0.69
N TYR A 109 -10.37 3.13 -1.80
CA TYR A 109 -11.29 3.63 -2.82
C TYR A 109 -11.67 2.65 -3.94
N HIS A 110 -11.12 1.43 -4.00
CA HIS A 110 -11.53 0.47 -5.03
C HIS A 110 -11.51 -1.01 -4.61
N HIS A 111 -11.34 -1.27 -3.32
CA HIS A 111 -11.28 -2.64 -2.77
C HIS A 111 -12.62 -3.11 -2.20
N GLU A 112 -13.76 -2.45 -2.48
CA GLU A 112 -15.08 -3.01 -2.10
C GLU A 112 -15.33 -4.38 -2.76
N SER A 113 -14.76 -4.64 -3.94
CA SER A 113 -14.98 -5.90 -4.67
C SER A 113 -14.15 -7.08 -4.16
N LEU A 114 -12.93 -6.86 -3.65
CA LEU A 114 -12.13 -7.92 -3.01
C LEU A 114 -12.45 -8.07 -1.51
N PHE A 115 -12.91 -7.00 -0.85
CA PHE A 115 -13.44 -7.10 0.52
C PHE A 115 -14.79 -7.81 0.62
N HIS A 116 -15.58 -7.93 -0.46
CA HIS A 116 -16.79 -8.75 -0.39
C HIS A 116 -16.49 -10.25 -0.18
N GLY A 117 -15.26 -10.71 -0.48
CA GLY A 117 -14.80 -12.08 -0.19
C GLY A 117 -14.13 -12.26 1.17
N PHE A 118 -13.45 -11.25 1.72
CA PHE A 118 -12.68 -11.35 2.98
C PHE A 118 -13.21 -10.51 4.15
N GLY A 119 -14.03 -9.49 3.87
CA GLY A 119 -14.50 -8.46 4.82
C GLY A 119 -15.96 -8.58 5.26
N LYS A 120 -16.66 -9.68 4.97
CA LYS A 120 -18.03 -9.92 5.51
C LYS A 120 -18.07 -10.30 7.00
N ARG A 121 -16.96 -10.22 7.75
CA ARG A 121 -16.96 -10.53 9.19
C ARG A 121 -16.78 -9.35 10.14
N HIS A 122 -16.47 -8.12 9.69
CA HIS A 122 -16.08 -7.05 10.62
C HIS A 122 -16.76 -5.68 10.43
N THR A 123 -17.93 -5.61 9.78
CA THR A 123 -18.82 -4.45 9.95
C THR A 123 -19.57 -4.43 11.29
N CYS A 124 -19.34 -5.40 12.19
CA CYS A 124 -20.07 -5.50 13.46
C CYS A 124 -19.57 -4.57 14.59
N CYS A 125 -18.37 -3.97 14.52
CA CYS A 125 -17.82 -3.21 15.65
C CYS A 125 -17.80 -1.67 15.49
N ARG A 126 -18.56 -1.12 14.53
CA ARG A 126 -18.69 0.34 14.35
C ARG A 126 -20.13 0.84 14.37
N GLN A 127 -20.97 0.27 15.24
CA GLN A 127 -22.15 0.98 15.72
C GLN A 127 -22.03 1.20 17.22
N SER A 128 -21.78 2.47 17.51
CA SER A 128 -21.89 3.17 18.77
C SER A 128 -22.96 2.61 19.71
N ASP A 129 -22.48 2.22 20.89
CA ASP A 129 -23.03 2.54 22.20
C ASP A 129 -24.14 3.62 22.17
N SER A 130 -25.39 3.18 22.22
CA SER A 130 -26.53 3.94 22.72
C SER A 130 -27.69 2.98 22.99
N ARG A 131 -27.83 2.64 24.29
CA ARG A 131 -28.94 1.93 24.94
C ARG A 131 -29.02 0.41 24.76
N ALA A 132 -29.14 -0.22 25.93
CA ALA A 132 -29.68 -1.54 26.24
C ALA A 132 -28.69 -2.73 26.31
N GLY A 133 -28.56 -3.25 27.54
CA GLY A 133 -28.60 -4.69 27.78
C GLY A 133 -27.27 -5.42 27.80
N LEU A 134 -26.98 -6.05 28.94
CA LEU A 134 -25.95 -7.06 29.17
C LEU A 134 -25.80 -8.04 27.99
N GLN A 135 -24.55 -8.34 27.60
CA GLN A 135 -24.08 -9.73 27.59
C GLN A 135 -22.54 -9.78 27.58
N VAL A 136 -21.97 -10.38 28.63
CA VAL A 136 -20.56 -10.75 28.74
C VAL A 136 -20.30 -11.95 27.83
N CYS A 137 -19.44 -11.82 26.83
CA CYS A 137 -18.96 -12.96 26.04
C CYS A 137 -17.75 -13.57 26.75
N HIS A 138 -17.95 -14.74 27.33
CA HIS A 138 -16.91 -15.59 27.92
C HIS A 138 -15.94 -16.10 26.85
N ASN A 139 -14.64 -16.06 27.17
CA ASN A 139 -13.61 -16.88 26.52
C ASN A 139 -13.92 -18.37 26.71
N GLN A 140 -13.71 -19.17 25.67
CA GLN A 140 -13.38 -20.59 25.81
C GLN A 140 -12.18 -20.90 24.90
N ASP A 141 -11.07 -21.20 25.58
CA ASP A 141 -9.88 -22.03 25.27
C ASP A 141 -9.39 -22.19 23.83
#